data_AF-A0A355DPE1-F1
#
_entry.id   AF-A0A355DPE1-F1
#
_cell.length_a   1.000
_cell.length_b   1.000
_cell.length_c   1.000
_cell.angle_alpha   90.00
_cell.angle_beta   90.00
_cell.angle_gamma   90.00
#
_symmetry.space_group_name_H-M   'P 1'
#
loop_
_entity.id
_entity.type
_entity.pdbx_description
1 polymer ?
#
loop_
_entity_poly.entity_id
_entity_poly.type
_entity_poly.pdbx_seq_one_letter_code
_entity_poly.pdbx_strand_id
1 'polypeptide(L)' 'TGKLRLNVRPVELTSVISAAMDTVRPAAEAKHIQIKSTLDPLTGPVSGDPDRLQQVVW' A
#
# COMPACT_ATOMS: atom_id res chain seq x y z
N THR A 1 2.35 -27.54 -9.55
CA THR A 1 2.76 -26.11 -9.57
C THR A 1 1.50 -25.26 -9.57
N GLY A 2 1.20 -24.60 -8.45
CA GLY A 2 -0.03 -23.81 -8.33
C GLY A 2 0.06 -22.53 -9.18
N LYS A 3 -0.87 -22.35 -10.13
CA LYS A 3 -0.93 -21.10 -10.90
C LYS A 3 -1.44 -19.98 -9.99
N LEU A 4 -0.64 -18.93 -9.86
CA LEU A 4 -1.07 -17.70 -9.22
C LEU A 4 -2.23 -17.09 -10.03
N ARG A 5 -3.36 -16.81 -9.35
CA ARG A 5 -4.48 -16.05 -9.92
C ARG A 5 -4.55 -14.70 -9.22
N LEU A 6 -4.65 -13.64 -10.01
CA LEU A 6 -4.87 -12.28 -9.52
C LEU A 6 -6.35 -11.96 -9.60
N ASN A 7 -6.89 -11.37 -8.53
CA ASN A 7 -8.24 -10.82 -8.54
C ASN A 7 -8.18 -9.32 -8.88
N VAL A 8 -8.03 -9.03 -10.18
CA VAL A 8 -7.82 -7.66 -10.67
C VAL A 8 -9.13 -6.87 -10.59
N ARG A 9 -9.12 -5.78 -9.82
CA ARG A 9 -10.21 -4.81 -9.69
C ARG A 9 -9.65 -3.38 -9.58
N PRO A 10 -10.47 -2.33 -9.72
CA PRO A 10 -10.05 -0.97 -9.39
C PRO A 10 -9.63 -0.87 -7.92
N VAL A 11 -8.47 -0.23 -7.67
CA VAL A 11 -7.87 -0.08 -6.34
C VAL A 11 -7.46 1.38 -6.13
N GLU A 12 -7.93 1.95 -5.03
CA GLU A 12 -7.46 3.24 -4.51
C GLU A 12 -6.10 3.05 -3.82
N LEU A 13 -5.00 3.21 -4.57
CA LEU A 13 -3.64 2.98 -4.06
C LEU A 13 -3.30 3.87 -2.87
N THR A 14 -3.79 5.11 -2.86
CA THR A 14 -3.57 6.07 -1.78
C THR A 14 -4.00 5.50 -0.43
N SER A 15 -5.13 4.80 -0.40
CA SER A 15 -5.66 4.15 0.80
C SER A 15 -4.80 2.96 1.25
N VAL A 16 -4.32 2.16 0.29
CA VAL A 16 -3.42 1.02 0.57
C VAL A 16 -2.10 1.52 1.18
N ILE A 17 -1.51 2.55 0.60
CA ILE A 17 -0.25 3.14 1.09
C ILE A 17 -0.44 3.78 2.46
N SER A 18 -1.55 4.48 2.70
CA SER A 18 -1.84 5.10 4.01
C SER A 18 -1.93 4.05 5.12
N ALA A 19 -2.61 2.92 4.86
CA ALA A 19 -2.74 1.85 5.85
C ALA A 19 -1.39 1.20 6.20
N ALA A 20 -0.54 0.97 5.21
CA ALA A 20 0.81 0.45 5.43
C ALA A 20 1.67 1.45 6.24
N MET A 21 1.60 2.74 5.89
CA MET A 21 2.29 3.82 6.60
C MET A 21 1.87 3.91 8.07
N ASP A 22 0.59 3.74 8.39
CA ASP A 22 0.09 3.74 9.77
C ASP A 22 0.61 2.53 10.56
N THR A 23 0.79 1.38 9.90
CA THR A 23 1.33 0.15 10.51
C THR A 23 2.82 0.29 10.86
N VAL A 24 3.62 0.92 9.99
CA VAL A 24 5.07 1.06 10.20
C VAL A 24 5.46 2.28 11.06
N ARG A 25 4.53 3.24 11.24
CA ARG A 25 4.79 4.50 11.97
C ARG A 25 5.35 4.30 13.38
N PRO A 26 4.78 3.44 14.25
CA PRO A 26 5.31 3.27 15.60
C PRO A 26 6.76 2.75 15.62
N ALA A 27 7.10 1.84 14.70
CA ALA A 27 8.45 1.29 14.59
C ALA A 27 9.46 2.32 14.07
N ALA A 28 9.03 3.21 13.18
CA ALA A 28 9.85 4.30 12.67
C ALA A 28 10.09 5.37 13.76
N GLU A 29 9.04 5.75 14.50
CA GLU A 29 9.11 6.69 15.62
C GLU A 29 10.07 6.19 16.71
N ALA A 30 9.98 4.90 17.09
CA ALA A 30 10.87 4.28 18.06
C ALA A 30 12.36 4.31 17.65
N LYS A 31 12.64 4.44 16.35
CA LYS A 31 14.00 4.53 15.79
C LYS A 31 14.39 5.94 15.36
N HIS A 32 13.55 6.95 15.65
CA HIS A 32 13.73 8.32 15.18
C HIS A 32 13.91 8.43 13.65
N ILE A 33 13.24 7.55 12.89
CA ILE A 33 13.25 7.55 11.43
C ILE A 33 12.04 8.36 10.94
N GLN A 34 12.30 9.38 10.12
CA GLN A 34 11.24 10.14 9.46
C GLN A 34 10.85 9.47 8.14
N ILE A 35 9.57 9.09 8.01
CA ILE A 35 9.02 8.61 6.73
C ILE A 35 8.22 9.75 6.09
N LYS A 36 8.51 10.05 4.82
CA LYS A 36 7.74 11.01 4.01
C LYS A 36 7.07 10.27 2.86
N SER A 37 5.76 10.49 2.70
CA SER A 37 5.01 10.05 1.53
C SER A 37 4.61 11.26 0.69
N THR A 38 4.70 11.12 -0.62
CA THR A 38 4.16 12.09 -1.58
C THR A 38 3.18 11.34 -2.46
N LEU A 39 1.89 11.57 -2.24
CA LEU A 39 0.81 10.91 -2.95
C LEU A 39 0.03 12.00 -3.70
N ASP A 40 -0.14 11.83 -5.01
CA ASP A 40 -0.97 12.74 -5.79
C ASP A 40 -2.46 12.41 -5.52
N PRO A 41 -3.24 13.33 -4.92
CA PRO A 41 -4.65 13.11 -4.60
C PRO A 41 -5.53 12.94 -5.84
N LEU A 42 -5.02 13.28 -7.03
CA LEU A 42 -5.70 13.07 -8.32
C LEU A 42 -5.35 11.73 -8.96
N THR A 43 -4.50 10.92 -8.31
CA THR A 43 -4.26 9.53 -8.70
C THR A 43 -5.56 8.75 -8.51
N GLY A 44 -6.35 8.63 -9.58
CA GLY A 44 -7.54 7.79 -9.61
C GLY A 44 -7.20 6.30 -9.42
N PRO A 45 -8.22 5.44 -9.36
CA PRO A 45 -8.03 4.02 -9.14
C PRO A 45 -7.19 3.35 -10.23
N VAL A 46 -6.36 2.40 -9.82
CA VAL A 46 -5.58 1.55 -10.74
C VAL A 46 -6.14 0.14 -10.78
N SER A 47 -5.89 -0.59 -11.86
CA SER A 47 -6.22 -2.01 -11.95
C SER A 47 -5.18 -2.85 -11.18
N GLY A 48 -5.62 -3.58 -10.16
CA GLY A 48 -4.73 -4.45 -9.38
C GLY A 48 -5.47 -5.42 -8.46
N ASP A 49 -4.71 -6.31 -7.83
CA ASP A 49 -5.22 -7.18 -6.76
C ASP A 49 -4.93 -6.51 -5.42
N PRO A 50 -5.93 -5.92 -4.73
CA PRO A 50 -5.68 -5.14 -3.53
C PRO A 50 -5.13 -5.96 -2.36
N ASP A 51 -5.50 -7.23 -2.23
CA ASP A 51 -5.02 -8.08 -1.12
C ASP A 51 -3.51 -8.32 -1.30
N ARG A 52 -3.07 -8.49 -2.55
CA ARG A 52 -1.64 -8.62 -2.87
C ARG A 52 -0.88 -7.31 -2.84
N LEU A 53 -1.48 -6.21 -3.28
CA LEU A 53 -0.88 -4.89 -3.18
C LEU A 53 -0.65 -4.51 -1.71
N GLN A 54 -1.60 -4.80 -0.82
CA GLN A 54 -1.40 -4.64 0.62
C GLN A 54 -0.23 -5.46 1.16
N GLN A 55 -0.07 -6.71 0.71
CA GLN A 55 1.04 -7.58 1.12
C GLN A 55 2.43 -7.11 0.65
N VAL A 56 2.51 -6.39 -0.47
CA VAL A 56 3.79 -5.92 -1.02
C VAL A 56 4.19 -4.57 -0.42
N VAL A 57 3.21 -3.72 -0.12
CA VAL A 57 3.46 -2.39 0.44
C VAL A 57 3.78 -2.47 1.94
N TRP A 58 3.32 -3.52 2.64
CA TRP A 58 3.70 -3.84 4.01
C TRP A 58 5.08 -4.53 4.09
#